data_AF-A0A821NUQ2-F1
#
_entry.id   AF-A0A821NUQ2-F1
#
_cell.length_a   1.000
_cell.length_b   1.000
_cell.length_c   1.000
_cell.angle_alpha   90.00
_cell.angle_beta   90.00
_cell.angle_gamma   90.00
#
_symmetry.space_group_name_H-M   'P 1'
#
loop_
_entity.id
_entity.type
_entity.pdbx_description
1 polymer ?
#
loop_
_entity_poly.entity_id
_entity_poly.type
_entity_poly.pdbx_seq_one_letter_code
_entity_poly.pdbx_strand_id
1 'polypeptide(L)'
;VLQARNNARVGFVGSLDFFSNDFFLSAAQPNNGKKSDKSGNQDLAVALTDWLFKQRGVLRSRNIHHYLKSDKSTPRFYTVKNDIVFNVQFDEFVHGKWMPFNGTDVQLEFVRIDPFVRTTLANK
;
A
#
# COMPACT_ATOMS: atom_id res chain seq x y z
N VAL A 1 5.25 -6.56 13.30
CA VAL A 1 3.99 -6.85 12.57
C VAL A 1 4.24 -7.91 11.51
N LEU A 2 3.21 -8.67 11.14
CA LEU A 2 3.24 -9.66 10.06
C LEU A 2 2.10 -9.37 9.07
N GLN A 3 2.40 -9.42 7.78
CA GLN A 3 1.40 -9.41 6.70
C GLN A 3 1.48 -10.73 5.93
N ALA A 4 0.38 -11.48 5.93
CA ALA A 4 0.28 -12.75 5.23
C ALA A 4 0.02 -12.57 3.72
N ARG A 5 0.21 -13.63 2.93
CA ARG A 5 -0.01 -13.62 1.46
C ARG A 5 -1.45 -13.30 1.05
N ASN A 6 -2.42 -13.64 1.89
CA ASN A 6 -3.83 -13.26 1.72
C ASN A 6 -4.14 -11.83 2.23
N ASN A 7 -3.10 -11.03 2.49
CA ASN A 7 -3.15 -9.71 3.08
C ASN A 7 -3.70 -9.65 4.51
N ALA A 8 -3.84 -10.76 5.26
CA ALA A 8 -4.16 -10.67 6.69
C ALA A 8 -3.03 -9.96 7.47
N ARG A 9 -3.37 -9.17 8.49
CA ARG A 9 -2.40 -8.40 9.30
C ARG A 9 -2.44 -8.87 10.75
N VAL A 10 -1.26 -9.13 11.31
CA VAL A 10 -1.11 -9.56 12.71
C VAL A 10 -0.07 -8.68 13.40
N GLY A 11 -0.41 -8.17 14.58
CA GLY A 11 0.48 -7.41 15.45
C GLY A 11 0.82 -8.24 16.68
N PHE A 12 2.11 -8.36 16.99
CA PHE A 12 2.59 -8.89 18.26
C PHE A 12 3.20 -7.73 19.04
N VAL A 13 2.74 -7.50 20.25
CA VAL A 13 3.25 -6.46 21.15
C VAL A 13 3.76 -7.14 22.41
N GLY A 14 5.00 -6.83 22.79
CA GLY A 14 5.71 -7.51 23.89
C GLY A 14 5.34 -7.04 25.29
N SER A 15 4.49 -6.02 25.41
CA SER A 15 4.03 -5.47 26.69
C SER A 15 2.56 -5.10 26.58
N LEU A 16 1.77 -5.49 27.58
CA LEU A 16 0.37 -5.04 27.71
C LEU A 16 0.33 -3.55 28.11
N ASP A 17 1.28 -3.11 28.92
CA ASP A 17 1.40 -1.72 29.38
C ASP A 17 1.65 -0.75 28.22
N PHE A 18 2.12 -1.26 27.07
CA PHE A 18 2.21 -0.48 25.84
C PHE A 18 0.86 0.17 25.46
N PHE A 19 -0.27 -0.46 25.80
CA PHE A 19 -1.62 0.07 25.52
C PHE A 19 -2.28 0.72 26.74
N SER A 20 -1.54 0.94 27.84
CA SER A 20 -2.11 1.54 29.05
C SER A 20 -2.12 3.06 29.00
N ASN A 21 -3.08 3.65 29.71
CA ASN A 21 -3.16 5.11 29.86
C ASN A 21 -1.91 5.69 30.53
N ASP A 22 -1.28 4.95 31.44
CA ASP A 22 -0.06 5.38 32.14
C ASP A 22 1.07 5.63 31.13
N PHE A 23 1.25 4.74 30.15
CA PHE A 23 2.27 4.91 29.11
C PHE A 23 1.83 5.86 27.99
N PHE A 24 0.54 6.09 27.78
CA PHE A 24 0.05 7.11 26.86
C PHE A 24 0.21 8.54 27.40
N LEU A 25 0.10 8.72 28.71
CA LEU A 25 0.15 10.03 29.37
C LEU A 25 1.50 10.33 30.03
N SER A 26 2.41 9.36 30.11
CA SER A 26 3.71 9.55 30.74
C SER A 26 4.59 10.53 29.96
N ALA A 27 5.35 11.32 30.72
CA ALA A 27 6.46 12.09 30.18
C ALA A 27 7.60 11.15 29.77
N ALA A 28 8.24 11.43 28.65
CA ALA A 28 9.41 10.69 28.17
C ALA A 28 10.65 11.57 28.26
N GLN A 29 11.69 11.08 28.94
CA GLN A 29 12.99 11.75 29.00
C GLN A 29 14.08 10.75 28.59
N PRO A 30 14.70 10.92 27.41
CA PRO A 30 15.87 10.14 27.04
C PRO A 30 17.08 10.57 27.87
N ASN A 31 18.02 9.65 28.12
CA ASN A 31 19.21 9.91 28.94
C ASN A 31 20.00 11.15 28.48
N ASN A 32 20.06 11.42 27.17
CA ASN A 32 20.72 12.59 26.58
C ASN A 32 19.76 13.44 25.73
N GLY A 33 18.54 13.68 26.19
CA GLY A 33 17.60 14.49 25.41
C GLY A 33 16.60 15.29 26.23
N LYS A 34 15.85 16.12 25.51
CA LYS A 34 14.84 16.99 26.10
C LYS A 34 13.67 16.14 26.61
N LYS A 35 13.23 16.43 27.83
CA LYS A 35 12.01 15.87 28.38
C LYS A 35 10.80 16.34 27.55
N SER A 36 9.96 15.40 27.17
CA SER A 36 8.65 15.66 26.57
C SER A 36 7.57 15.39 27.60
N ASP A 37 6.58 16.27 27.68
CA ASP A 37 5.49 16.17 28.66
C ASP A 37 4.59 14.95 28.42
N LYS A 38 4.55 14.47 27.17
CA LYS A 38 3.81 13.27 26.76
C LYS A 38 4.66 12.41 25.83
N SER A 39 4.57 11.10 25.99
CA SER A 39 5.16 10.14 25.07
C SER A 39 4.39 10.12 23.73
N GLY A 40 5.09 9.78 22.64
CA GLY A 40 4.43 9.51 21.34
C GLY A 40 3.70 8.16 21.28
N ASN A 41 3.57 7.46 22.41
CA ASN A 41 3.10 6.08 22.45
C ASN A 41 1.65 5.95 21.99
N GLN A 42 0.78 6.91 22.36
CA GLN A 42 -0.63 6.89 21.97
C GLN A 42 -0.78 6.98 20.44
N ASP A 43 -0.06 7.90 19.80
CA ASP A 43 -0.15 8.09 18.35
C ASP A 43 0.35 6.86 17.59
N LEU A 44 1.41 6.23 18.11
CA LEU A 44 1.91 4.97 17.58
C LEU A 44 0.89 3.83 17.75
N ALA A 45 0.26 3.71 18.92
CA ALA A 45 -0.74 2.68 19.19
C ALA A 45 -1.96 2.83 18.25
N VAL A 46 -2.44 4.05 18.04
CA VAL A 46 -3.54 4.36 17.10
C VAL A 46 -3.13 4.02 15.66
N ALA A 47 -1.97 4.51 15.20
CA ALA A 47 -1.50 4.22 13.85
C ALA A 47 -1.30 2.72 13.60
N LEU A 48 -0.83 1.99 14.61
CA LEU A 48 -0.69 0.53 14.57
C LEU A 48 -2.06 -0.16 14.45
N THR A 49 -3.05 0.23 15.26
CA THR A 49 -4.39 -0.37 15.19
C THR A 49 -5.10 -0.05 13.88
N ASP A 50 -4.98 1.17 13.36
CA ASP A 50 -5.54 1.57 12.06
C ASP A 50 -4.95 0.75 10.92
N TRP A 51 -3.64 0.49 10.98
CA TRP A 51 -2.98 -0.39 10.03
C TRP A 51 -3.45 -1.84 10.19
N LEU A 52 -3.50 -2.38 11.41
CA LEU A 52 -3.93 -3.76 11.66
C LEU A 52 -5.37 -4.01 11.19
N PHE A 53 -6.29 -3.10 11.49
CA PHE A 53 -7.71 -3.21 11.16
C PHE A 53 -8.10 -2.71 9.78
N LYS A 54 -7.14 -2.64 8.84
CA LYS A 54 -7.41 -2.31 7.43
C LYS A 54 -8.05 -0.93 7.22
N GLN A 55 -7.86 0.00 8.16
CA GLN A 55 -8.32 1.38 8.03
C GLN A 55 -7.30 2.27 7.30
N ARG A 56 -6.03 1.84 7.27
CA ARG A 56 -4.94 2.52 6.56
C ARG A 56 -4.11 1.58 5.69
N GLY A 57 -3.56 2.11 4.59
CA GLY A 57 -2.62 1.40 3.72
C GLY A 57 -3.24 0.22 2.99
N VAL A 58 -4.48 0.36 2.52
CA VAL A 58 -5.19 -0.68 1.76
C VAL A 58 -5.34 -0.19 0.33
N LEU A 59 -4.80 -0.97 -0.60
CA LEU A 59 -4.90 -0.73 -2.04
C LEU A 59 -5.82 -1.77 -2.67
N ARG A 60 -6.50 -1.38 -3.75
CA ARG A 60 -7.16 -2.31 -4.67
C ARG A 60 -6.83 -1.94 -6.11
N SER A 61 -6.74 -2.95 -6.98
CA SER A 61 -6.69 -2.77 -8.43
C SER A 61 -8.06 -3.05 -9.04
N ARG A 62 -8.43 -2.27 -10.06
CA ARG A 62 -9.68 -2.40 -10.82
C ARG A 62 -9.45 -2.03 -12.28
N ASN A 63 -10.44 -2.32 -13.13
CA ASN A 63 -10.50 -1.86 -14.52
C ASN A 63 -9.20 -2.11 -15.28
N ILE A 64 -8.70 -3.36 -15.20
CA ILE A 64 -7.53 -3.79 -15.96
C ILE A 64 -7.97 -3.97 -17.42
N HIS A 65 -7.37 -3.20 -18.32
CA HIS A 65 -7.69 -3.23 -19.73
C HIS A 65 -6.43 -3.19 -20.59
N HIS A 66 -6.41 -3.99 -21.64
CA HIS A 66 -5.36 -3.98 -22.65
C HIS A 66 -5.98 -4.01 -24.04
N TYR A 67 -5.38 -3.32 -25.00
CA TYR A 67 -5.89 -3.23 -26.36
C TYR A 67 -4.79 -2.91 -27.37
N LEU A 68 -5.06 -3.18 -28.65
CA LEU A 68 -4.20 -2.77 -29.75
C LEU A 68 -4.21 -1.24 -29.89
N LYS A 69 -3.04 -0.62 -29.99
CA LYS A 69 -2.92 0.83 -30.13
C LYS A 69 -3.60 1.36 -31.40
N SER A 70 -3.68 0.54 -32.45
CA SER A 70 -4.25 0.87 -33.76
C SER A 70 -5.75 1.15 -33.73
N ASP A 71 -6.54 0.22 -33.18
CA ASP A 71 -8.00 0.22 -33.28
C ASP A 71 -8.70 0.14 -31.92
N LYS A 72 -7.93 0.06 -30.82
CA LYS A 72 -8.42 -0.09 -29.45
C LYS A 72 -9.23 -1.37 -29.22
N SER A 73 -9.09 -2.37 -30.08
CA SER A 73 -9.69 -3.69 -29.88
C SER A 73 -8.84 -4.56 -28.95
N THR A 74 -9.51 -5.48 -28.25
CA THR A 74 -8.86 -6.52 -27.45
C THR A 74 -9.03 -7.86 -28.17
N PRO A 75 -8.10 -8.23 -29.07
CA PRO A 75 -8.20 -9.48 -29.81
C PRO A 75 -8.07 -10.69 -28.88
N ARG A 76 -8.62 -11.83 -29.29
CA ARG A 76 -8.46 -13.11 -28.58
C ARG A 76 -6.98 -13.53 -28.51
N PHE A 77 -6.21 -13.22 -29.55
CA PHE A 77 -4.78 -13.50 -29.63
C PHE A 77 -4.04 -12.30 -30.21
N TYR A 78 -2.97 -11.89 -29.56
CA TYR A 78 -2.02 -10.93 -30.10
C TYR A 78 -1.00 -11.64 -31.00
N THR A 79 -0.47 -10.92 -31.98
CA THR A 79 0.64 -11.39 -32.82
C THR A 79 1.94 -10.67 -32.47
N VAL A 80 3.06 -11.27 -32.87
CA VAL A 80 4.40 -10.72 -32.64
C VAL A 80 4.48 -9.31 -33.22
N LYS A 81 5.08 -8.38 -32.46
CA LYS A 81 5.21 -6.95 -32.79
C LYS A 81 3.88 -6.17 -32.86
N ASN A 82 2.82 -6.63 -32.22
CA ASN A 82 1.65 -5.75 -31.98
C ASN A 82 1.99 -4.66 -30.97
N ASP A 83 1.69 -3.42 -31.34
CA ASP A 83 1.72 -2.29 -30.41
C ASP A 83 0.46 -2.33 -29.54
N ILE A 84 0.66 -2.44 -28.23
CA ILE A 84 -0.41 -2.54 -27.25
C ILE A 84 -0.38 -1.37 -26.26
N VAL A 85 -1.54 -1.06 -25.70
CA VAL A 85 -1.69 -0.16 -24.55
C VAL A 85 -2.25 -0.97 -23.40
N PHE A 86 -1.66 -0.81 -22.21
CA PHE A 86 -2.13 -1.41 -20.97
C PHE A 86 -2.56 -0.30 -20.00
N ASN A 87 -3.71 -0.48 -19.35
CA ASN A 87 -4.23 0.42 -18.34
C ASN A 87 -4.73 -0.39 -17.14
N VAL A 88 -4.55 0.17 -15.95
CA VAL A 88 -5.07 -0.36 -14.69
C VAL A 88 -5.37 0.81 -13.77
N GLN A 89 -6.41 0.69 -12.97
CA GLN A 89 -6.75 1.68 -11.95
C GLN A 89 -6.41 1.13 -10.57
N PHE A 90 -5.78 1.97 -9.75
CA PHE A 90 -5.50 1.67 -8.35
C PHE A 90 -6.25 2.67 -7.47
N ASP A 91 -6.93 2.16 -6.45
CA ASP A 91 -7.53 3.00 -5.40
C ASP A 91 -6.90 2.69 -4.05
N GLU A 92 -6.79 3.71 -3.20
CA GLU A 92 -6.44 3.60 -1.79
C GLU A 92 -7.67 3.83 -0.92
N PHE A 93 -7.81 3.05 0.15
CA PHE A 93 -8.83 3.26 1.16
C PHE A 93 -8.35 4.31 2.18
N VAL A 94 -8.98 5.46 2.17
CA VAL A 94 -8.65 6.62 3.02
C VAL A 94 -9.92 7.08 3.73
N HIS A 95 -9.91 7.05 5.07
CA HIS A 95 -11.01 7.52 5.92
C HIS A 95 -12.41 6.99 5.51
N GLY A 96 -12.53 5.68 5.26
CA GLY A 96 -13.81 5.06 4.93
C GLY A 96 -14.21 5.14 3.45
N LYS A 97 -13.40 5.79 2.60
CA LYS A 97 -13.69 5.98 1.17
C LYS A 97 -12.54 5.48 0.30
N TRP A 98 -12.87 5.05 -0.91
CA TRP A 98 -11.89 4.70 -1.92
C TRP A 98 -11.56 5.93 -2.76
N MET A 99 -10.28 6.29 -2.80
CA MET A 99 -9.73 7.44 -3.50
C MET A 99 -8.69 6.97 -4.54
N PRO A 100 -8.47 7.69 -5.65
CA PRO A 100 -7.41 7.34 -6.59
C PRO A 100 -6.05 7.25 -5.90
N PHE A 101 -5.31 6.17 -6.14
CA PHE A 101 -3.96 6.01 -5.61
C PHE A 101 -2.97 6.88 -6.39
N ASN A 102 -2.16 7.67 -5.67
CA ASN A 102 -1.14 8.50 -6.26
C ASN A 102 0.25 7.85 -6.13
N GLY A 103 0.60 7.02 -7.11
CA GLY A 103 1.92 6.38 -7.20
C GLY A 103 2.72 6.89 -8.40
N THR A 104 4.04 6.91 -8.29
CA THR A 104 4.97 7.31 -9.37
C THR A 104 5.91 6.18 -9.80
N ASP A 105 5.88 5.05 -9.09
CA ASP A 105 6.83 3.94 -9.17
C ASP A 105 6.16 2.58 -9.45
N VAL A 106 4.90 2.58 -9.87
CA VAL A 106 4.19 1.35 -10.25
C VAL A 106 4.80 0.78 -11.52
N GLN A 107 5.28 -0.46 -11.46
CA GLN A 107 5.91 -1.15 -12.58
C GLN A 107 4.96 -2.16 -13.24
N LEU A 108 5.00 -2.19 -14.58
CA LEU A 108 4.44 -3.26 -15.39
C LEU A 108 5.57 -4.18 -15.85
N GLU A 109 5.39 -5.48 -15.65
CA GLU A 109 6.27 -6.52 -16.18
C GLU A 109 5.53 -7.40 -17.18
N PHE A 110 6.11 -7.60 -18.35
CA PHE A 110 5.66 -8.60 -19.33
C PHE A 110 6.58 -9.81 -19.26
N VAL A 111 6.07 -10.91 -18.71
CA VAL A 111 6.86 -12.07 -18.27
C VAL A 111 6.45 -13.33 -19.03
N ARG A 112 7.41 -14.21 -19.30
CA ARG A 112 7.15 -15.62 -19.66
C ARG A 112 7.81 -16.58 -18.68
N ILE A 113 9.13 -16.52 -18.59
CA ILE A 113 9.95 -17.18 -17.56
C ILE A 113 10.66 -16.07 -16.79
N ASP A 114 11.37 -15.23 -17.54
CA ASP A 114 11.97 -13.98 -17.06
C ASP A 114 11.23 -12.76 -17.65
N PRO A 115 11.33 -11.57 -17.03
CA PRO A 115 10.71 -10.35 -17.55
C PRO A 115 11.38 -9.91 -18.86
N PHE A 116 10.60 -9.83 -19.95
CA PHE A 116 11.07 -9.37 -21.25
C PHE A 116 11.00 -7.84 -21.36
N VAL A 117 10.00 -7.26 -20.70
CA VAL A 117 9.81 -5.81 -20.61
C VAL A 117 9.49 -5.49 -19.15
N ARG A 118 10.17 -4.47 -18.61
CA ARG A 118 9.84 -3.82 -17.34
C ARG A 118 9.75 -2.33 -17.60
N THR A 119 8.63 -1.73 -17.26
CA THR A 119 8.40 -0.29 -17.49
C THR A 119 7.60 0.32 -16.35
N THR A 120 7.88 1.58 -16.03
CA THR A 120 7.10 2.33 -15.05
C THR A 120 5.83 2.87 -15.71
N LEU A 121 4.68 2.62 -15.10
CA LEU A 121 3.41 3.15 -15.58
C LEU A 121 3.34 4.66 -15.34
N ALA A 122 2.87 5.39 -16.36
CA ALA A 122 2.58 6.80 -16.22
C ALA A 122 1.24 6.98 -15.49
N ASN A 123 1.26 7.70 -14.37
CA ASN A 123 0.06 8.12 -13.67
C ASN A 123 -0.61 9.24 -14.49
N LYS A 124 -1.80 8.96 -15.02
CA LYS A 124 -2.55 9.83 -15.95
C LYS A 124 -3.99 9.97 -15.50
#